data_AF-A0A0J8WLK3-F1
#
_entry.id   AF-A0A0J8WLK3-F1
#
_cell.length_a   1.000
_cell.length_b   1.000
_cell.length_c   1.000
_cell.angle_alpha   90.00
_cell.angle_beta   90.00
_cell.angle_gamma   90.00
#
_symmetry.space_group_name_H-M   'P 1'
#
loop_
_entity.id
_entity.type
_entity.pdbx_description
1 polymer ?
#
loop_
_entity_poly.entity_id
_entity_poly.type
_entity_poly.pdbx_seq_one_letter_code
_entity_poly.pdbx_strand_id
1 'polypeptide(L)'
;MNIGRRTVTAAIAGLVLVVAAFMVPRMHLDGVIPLINSTPAQIRAFAQAAPIFGWWNAHIGWGTVPAVLIALAAVLWGQAVAARLPWRAVPLTAWAVSCGWAFALSMVDGWQVGFAGRLTAPNEYLRQVPSVTDIPEALRTFSSRILDFQPHSWITHVSGHPPAALLTFVWLDRVGLGGGAWAG
;
A
#
# COMPACT_ATOMS: atom_id res chain seq x y z
N MET A 1 -8.04 17.21 35.37
CA MET A 1 -8.83 16.57 34.30
C MET A 1 -8.11 15.31 33.84
N ASN A 2 -8.81 14.17 33.82
CA ASN A 2 -8.27 12.83 34.09
C ASN A 2 -7.73 12.12 32.83
N ILE A 3 -6.52 12.49 32.37
CA ILE A 3 -5.88 11.92 31.17
C ILE A 3 -5.82 10.39 31.26
N GLY A 4 -5.49 9.84 32.43
CA GLY A 4 -5.40 8.38 32.65
C GLY A 4 -6.70 7.62 32.39
N ARG A 5 -7.86 8.12 32.87
CA ARG A 5 -9.16 7.49 32.60
C ARG A 5 -9.50 7.49 31.12
N ARG A 6 -9.24 8.59 30.40
CA ARG A 6 -9.51 8.68 28.96
C ARG A 6 -8.64 7.72 28.16
N THR A 7 -7.35 7.60 28.50
CA THR A 7 -6.43 6.64 27.86
C THR A 7 -6.85 5.20 28.09
N VAL A 8 -7.25 4.84 29.32
CA VAL A 8 -7.73 3.48 29.63
C VAL A 8 -9.03 3.16 28.89
N THR A 9 -9.98 4.10 28.85
CA THR A 9 -11.23 3.91 28.10
C THR A 9 -10.97 3.75 26.59
N ALA A 10 -10.05 4.53 26.01
CA ALA A 10 -9.67 4.40 24.61
C ALA A 10 -8.97 3.05 24.33
N ALA A 11 -8.07 2.61 25.22
CA ALA A 11 -7.40 1.32 25.09
C ALA A 11 -8.37 0.13 25.17
N ILE A 12 -9.33 0.17 26.11
CA ILE A 12 -10.36 -0.86 26.24
C ILE A 12 -11.29 -0.85 25.02
N ALA A 13 -11.75 0.32 24.57
CA ALA A 13 -12.59 0.42 23.38
C ALA A 13 -11.86 -0.13 22.13
N GLY A 14 -10.57 0.22 21.96
CA GLY A 14 -9.72 -0.32 20.90
C GLY A 14 -9.58 -1.84 20.99
N LEU A 15 -9.33 -2.39 22.17
CA LEU A 15 -9.26 -3.84 22.39
C LEU A 15 -10.58 -4.54 22.05
N VAL A 16 -11.71 -3.99 22.49
CA VAL A 16 -13.05 -4.53 22.19
C VAL A 16 -13.31 -4.52 20.69
N LEU A 17 -12.97 -3.44 19.98
CA LEU A 17 -13.11 -3.35 18.53
C LEU A 17 -12.24 -4.38 17.81
N VAL A 18 -11.00 -4.58 18.26
CA VAL A 18 -10.10 -5.61 17.72
C VAL A 18 -10.71 -7.00 17.92
N VAL A 19 -11.12 -7.33 19.16
CA VAL A 19 -11.74 -8.63 19.45
C VAL A 19 -13.01 -8.84 18.62
N ALA A 20 -13.90 -7.84 18.55
CA ALA A 20 -15.12 -7.92 17.76
C ALA A 20 -14.82 -8.17 16.28
N ALA A 21 -13.84 -7.48 15.71
CA ALA A 21 -13.46 -7.64 14.30
C ALA A 21 -12.98 -9.07 13.97
N PHE A 22 -12.32 -9.76 14.91
CA PHE A 22 -11.92 -11.16 14.75
C PHE A 22 -13.02 -12.18 15.08
N MET A 23 -14.00 -11.81 15.90
CA MET A 23 -15.09 -12.71 16.31
C MET A 23 -16.27 -12.71 15.34
N VAL A 24 -16.68 -11.54 14.81
CA VAL A 24 -17.84 -11.42 13.90
C VAL A 24 -17.75 -12.35 12.68
N PRO A 25 -16.61 -12.46 11.98
CA PRO A 25 -16.51 -13.38 10.84
C PRO A 25 -16.63 -14.86 11.21
N ARG A 26 -16.35 -15.22 12.47
CA ARG A 26 -16.48 -16.59 12.97
C ARG A 26 -17.91 -16.96 13.33
N MET A 27 -18.85 -16.00 13.32
CA MET A 27 -20.26 -16.22 13.64
C MET A 27 -21.06 -16.87 12.51
N HIS A 28 -20.40 -17.38 11.45
CA HIS A 28 -21.03 -18.04 10.29
C HIS A 28 -22.11 -17.17 9.63
N LEU A 29 -21.84 -15.88 9.52
CA LEU A 29 -22.64 -14.95 8.73
C LEU A 29 -22.22 -15.17 7.27
N ASP A 30 -23.02 -15.94 6.52
CA ASP A 30 -22.69 -16.40 5.16
C ASP A 30 -22.47 -15.23 4.18
N GLY A 31 -21.22 -14.79 4.04
CA GLY A 31 -20.74 -13.88 3.01
C GLY A 31 -19.85 -14.63 2.03
N VAL A 32 -20.39 -14.99 0.86
CA VAL A 32 -19.65 -15.70 -0.18
C VAL A 32 -18.68 -14.73 -0.86
N ILE A 33 -17.40 -14.79 -0.49
CA ILE A 33 -16.32 -14.19 -1.28
C ILE A 33 -15.76 -15.31 -2.18
N PRO A 34 -16.06 -15.33 -3.48
CA PRO A 34 -15.50 -16.36 -4.37
C PRO A 34 -13.99 -16.17 -4.50
N LEU A 35 -13.22 -17.11 -3.95
CA LEU A 35 -11.76 -17.18 -4.10
C LEU A 35 -11.41 -17.95 -5.39
N ILE A 36 -11.02 -17.23 -6.44
CA ILE A 36 -10.58 -17.80 -7.71
C ILE A 36 -9.08 -18.13 -7.60
N ASN A 37 -8.61 -19.22 -8.23
CA ASN A 37 -7.19 -19.66 -8.22
C ASN A 37 -6.59 -19.95 -6.83
N SER A 38 -7.38 -20.48 -5.91
CA SER A 38 -6.93 -20.78 -4.54
C SER A 38 -7.00 -22.27 -4.23
N THR A 39 -5.99 -22.78 -3.53
CA THR A 39 -6.01 -24.16 -3.00
C THR A 39 -7.01 -24.28 -1.84
N PRO A 40 -7.50 -25.49 -1.52
CA PRO A 40 -8.37 -25.71 -0.35
C PRO A 40 -7.74 -25.25 0.98
N ALA A 41 -6.40 -25.29 1.09
CA ALA A 41 -5.69 -24.77 2.25
C ALA A 41 -5.71 -23.23 2.32
N GLN A 42 -5.55 -22.54 1.18
CA GLN A 42 -5.66 -21.08 1.10
C GLN A 42 -7.08 -20.59 1.36
N ILE A 43 -8.11 -21.32 0.89
CA ILE A 43 -9.51 -21.00 1.17
C ILE A 43 -9.79 -21.11 2.68
N ARG A 44 -9.28 -22.16 3.34
CA ARG A 44 -9.38 -22.30 4.81
C ARG A 44 -8.61 -21.20 5.54
N ALA A 45 -7.40 -20.87 5.10
CA ALA A 45 -6.61 -19.78 5.67
C ALA A 45 -7.28 -18.41 5.50
N PHE A 46 -7.90 -18.18 4.34
CA PHE A 46 -8.65 -16.96 4.04
C PHE A 46 -9.90 -16.82 4.91
N ALA A 47 -10.66 -17.91 5.07
CA ALA A 47 -11.80 -17.96 6.00
C ALA A 47 -11.38 -17.75 7.46
N GLN A 48 -10.15 -18.15 7.84
CA GLN A 48 -9.59 -17.92 9.18
C GLN A 48 -8.93 -16.55 9.37
N ALA A 49 -8.61 -15.84 8.29
CA ALA A 49 -7.93 -14.54 8.33
C ALA A 49 -8.88 -13.36 8.55
N ALA A 50 -10.20 -13.57 8.40
CA ALA A 50 -11.18 -12.53 8.62
C ALA A 50 -11.00 -11.86 10.01
N PRO A 51 -10.94 -10.52 10.07
CA PRO A 51 -11.40 -9.53 9.08
C PRO A 51 -10.36 -9.16 8.00
N ILE A 52 -9.16 -9.74 8.06
CA ILE A 52 -8.04 -9.44 7.17
C ILE A 52 -8.19 -10.31 5.91
N PHE A 53 -8.43 -9.68 4.76
CA PHE A 53 -8.47 -10.36 3.47
C PHE A 53 -7.06 -10.86 3.12
N GLY A 54 -6.84 -12.17 3.11
CA GLY A 54 -5.57 -12.77 2.70
C GLY A 54 -5.26 -14.09 3.38
N TRP A 55 -4.00 -14.52 3.26
CA TRP A 55 -3.45 -15.67 3.96
C TRP A 55 -2.08 -15.33 4.53
N TRP A 56 -1.66 -16.06 5.55
CA TRP A 56 -0.32 -15.92 6.10
C TRP A 56 0.74 -16.28 5.06
N ASN A 57 1.65 -15.35 4.80
CA ASN A 57 2.76 -15.53 3.88
C ASN A 57 3.99 -14.80 4.44
N ALA A 58 4.74 -15.45 5.32
CA ALA A 58 5.91 -14.85 5.94
C ALA A 58 7.05 -14.75 4.92
N HIS A 59 7.60 -13.54 4.76
CA HIS A 59 8.72 -13.28 3.86
C HIS A 59 9.97 -12.90 4.62
N ILE A 60 11.10 -13.45 4.20
CA ILE A 60 12.42 -13.12 4.72
C ILE A 60 13.32 -12.92 3.51
N GLY A 61 14.00 -11.78 3.46
CA GLY A 61 14.89 -11.43 2.37
C GLY A 61 15.90 -10.37 2.78
N TRP A 62 16.63 -9.85 1.79
CA TRP A 62 17.72 -8.90 1.99
C TRP A 62 17.29 -7.62 2.72
N GLY A 63 16.04 -7.21 2.52
CA GLY A 63 15.45 -6.05 3.19
C GLY A 63 15.12 -6.24 4.67
N THR A 64 15.01 -7.47 5.16
CA THR A 64 14.54 -7.77 6.52
C THR A 64 15.47 -7.19 7.59
N VAL A 65 16.78 -7.43 7.48
CA VAL A 65 17.75 -6.94 8.47
C VAL A 65 17.82 -5.40 8.47
N PRO A 66 17.99 -4.71 7.33
CA PRO A 66 17.95 -3.25 7.29
C PRO A 66 16.64 -2.66 7.82
N ALA A 67 15.48 -3.24 7.49
CA ALA A 67 14.18 -2.74 7.96
C ALA A 67 14.06 -2.80 9.49
N VAL A 68 14.52 -3.90 10.11
CA VAL A 68 14.55 -4.05 11.57
C VAL A 68 15.52 -3.06 12.20
N LEU A 69 16.72 -2.90 11.64
CA LEU A 69 17.72 -1.98 12.16
C LEU A 69 17.25 -0.51 12.10
N ILE A 70 16.63 -0.10 10.99
CA ILE A 70 16.07 1.26 10.85
C ILE A 70 14.94 1.48 11.86
N ALA A 71 14.03 0.50 12.02
CA ALA A 71 12.95 0.59 12.99
C ALA A 71 13.47 0.72 14.42
N LEU A 72 14.43 -0.12 14.83
CA LEU A 72 15.08 -0.03 16.13
C LEU A 72 15.77 1.32 16.32
N ALA A 73 16.49 1.80 15.30
CA ALA A 73 17.19 3.07 15.39
C ALA A 73 16.23 4.26 15.54
N ALA A 74 15.13 4.26 14.79
CA ALA A 74 14.09 5.28 14.89
C ALA A 74 13.44 5.28 16.28
N VAL A 75 13.16 4.10 16.87
CA VAL A 75 12.55 3.99 18.20
C VAL A 75 13.52 4.41 19.32
N LEU A 76 14.77 3.94 19.26
CA LEU A 76 15.75 4.16 20.33
C LEU A 76 16.36 5.56 20.32
N TRP A 77 16.65 6.11 19.13
CA TRP A 77 17.38 7.38 19.00
C TRP A 77 16.59 8.47 18.30
N GLY A 78 15.47 8.17 17.63
CA GLY A 78 14.74 9.13 16.80
C GLY A 78 14.32 10.40 17.54
N GLN A 79 13.78 10.28 18.76
CA GLN A 79 13.40 11.45 19.57
C GLN A 79 14.60 12.31 19.97
N ALA A 80 15.69 11.67 20.41
CA ALA A 80 16.90 12.38 20.84
C ALA A 80 17.59 13.10 19.66
N VAL A 81 17.62 12.46 18.49
CA VAL A 81 18.15 13.05 17.25
C VAL A 81 17.27 14.21 16.79
N ALA A 82 15.95 14.03 16.74
CA ALA A 82 15.01 15.07 16.33
C ALA A 82 15.08 16.32 17.22
N ALA A 83 15.28 16.15 18.53
CA ALA A 83 15.42 17.26 19.48
C ALA A 83 16.70 18.09 19.29
N ARG A 84 17.73 17.52 18.63
CA ARG A 84 19.03 18.17 18.40
C ARG A 84 19.17 18.76 16.98
N LEU A 85 18.32 18.33 16.05
CA LEU A 85 18.36 18.81 14.68
C LEU A 85 17.73 20.21 14.57
N PRO A 86 18.25 21.07 13.67
CA PRO A 86 17.54 22.28 13.32
C PRO A 86 16.19 21.92 12.68
N TRP A 87 15.17 22.74 12.91
CA TRP A 87 13.80 22.45 12.47
C TRP A 87 13.68 22.12 10.96
N ARG A 88 14.55 22.70 10.13
CA ARG A 88 14.61 22.45 8.67
C ARG A 88 15.13 21.06 8.32
N ALA A 89 16.02 20.51 9.15
CA ALA A 89 16.58 19.18 8.92
C ALA A 89 15.63 18.08 9.36
N VAL A 90 14.81 18.31 10.40
CA VAL A 90 13.83 17.32 10.90
C VAL A 90 12.95 16.72 9.79
N PRO A 91 12.25 17.49 8.93
CA PRO A 91 11.42 16.92 7.87
C PRO A 91 12.25 16.18 6.81
N LEU A 92 13.44 16.68 6.45
CA LEU A 92 14.32 16.03 5.47
C LEU A 92 14.86 14.69 6.00
N THR A 93 15.27 14.64 7.27
CA THR A 93 15.71 13.41 7.93
C THR A 93 14.56 12.43 8.07
N ALA A 94 13.37 12.88 8.49
CA ALA A 94 12.19 12.03 8.59
C ALA A 94 11.80 11.44 7.22
N TRP A 95 11.84 12.26 6.17
CA TRP A 95 11.62 11.82 4.80
C TRP A 95 12.64 10.76 4.38
N ALA A 96 13.94 11.03 4.55
CA ALA A 96 15.00 10.10 4.16
C ALA A 96 14.93 8.77 4.91
N VAL A 97 14.67 8.79 6.22
CA VAL A 97 14.49 7.58 7.05
C VAL A 97 13.25 6.82 6.58
N SER A 98 12.14 7.50 6.29
CA SER A 98 10.92 6.86 5.81
C SER A 98 11.12 6.21 4.44
N CYS A 99 11.77 6.90 3.50
CA CYS A 99 12.13 6.35 2.20
C CYS A 99 13.06 5.14 2.33
N GLY A 100 14.10 5.25 3.14
CA GLY A 100 15.03 4.13 3.40
C GLY A 100 14.33 2.93 4.03
N TRP A 101 13.41 3.17 4.96
CA TRP A 101 12.64 2.11 5.60
C TRP A 101 11.64 1.45 4.63
N ALA A 102 10.90 2.23 3.86
CA ALA A 102 9.98 1.72 2.84
C ALA A 102 10.71 0.90 1.78
N PHE A 103 11.88 1.37 1.32
CA PHE A 103 12.74 0.63 0.40
C PHE A 103 13.29 -0.65 1.04
N ALA A 104 13.69 -0.62 2.31
CA ALA A 104 14.10 -1.84 3.00
C ALA A 104 12.95 -2.85 3.10
N LEU A 105 11.72 -2.39 3.39
CA LEU A 105 10.54 -3.26 3.44
C LEU A 105 10.21 -3.85 2.06
N SER A 106 10.27 -3.06 0.99
CA SER A 106 10.05 -3.59 -0.37
C SER A 106 11.10 -4.65 -0.74
N MET A 107 12.35 -4.44 -0.33
CA MET A 107 13.44 -5.39 -0.56
C MET A 107 13.37 -6.67 0.30
N VAL A 108 12.38 -6.82 1.19
CA VAL A 108 12.08 -8.12 1.83
C VAL A 108 11.65 -9.14 0.79
N ASP A 109 10.84 -8.71 -0.19
CA ASP A 109 10.43 -9.51 -1.36
C ASP A 109 11.48 -9.47 -2.49
N GLY A 110 12.55 -8.69 -2.32
CA GLY A 110 13.61 -8.48 -3.30
C GLY A 110 13.25 -7.50 -4.42
N TRP A 111 14.23 -7.22 -5.29
CA TRP A 111 14.15 -6.14 -6.28
C TRP A 111 12.97 -6.29 -7.26
N GLN A 112 12.77 -7.48 -7.83
CA GLN A 112 11.73 -7.67 -8.86
C GLN A 112 10.34 -7.77 -8.25
N VAL A 113 10.14 -8.64 -7.27
CA VAL A 113 8.79 -8.88 -6.72
C VAL A 113 8.36 -7.72 -5.84
N GLY A 114 9.26 -7.16 -5.03
CA GLY A 114 8.93 -6.16 -4.02
C GLY A 114 9.04 -4.71 -4.45
N PHE A 115 9.89 -4.40 -5.44
CA PHE A 115 10.16 -3.01 -5.85
C PHE A 115 9.83 -2.77 -7.33
N ALA A 116 10.74 -3.12 -8.24
CA ALA A 116 10.66 -2.78 -9.66
C ALA A 116 9.46 -3.40 -10.40
N GLY A 117 8.97 -4.56 -9.96
CA GLY A 117 7.84 -5.24 -10.57
C GLY A 117 6.50 -5.00 -9.87
N ARG A 118 6.45 -4.35 -8.69
CA ARG A 118 5.19 -4.24 -7.93
C ARG A 118 4.11 -3.47 -8.68
N LEU A 119 4.50 -2.41 -9.38
CA LEU A 119 3.56 -1.53 -10.09
C LEU A 119 3.33 -1.93 -11.56
N THR A 120 3.76 -3.12 -11.98
CA THR A 120 3.62 -3.59 -13.36
C THR A 120 2.52 -4.63 -13.56
N ALA A 121 1.78 -4.94 -12.48
CA ALA A 121 0.64 -5.87 -12.52
C ALA A 121 -0.45 -5.38 -13.50
N PRO A 122 -1.29 -6.27 -14.05
CA PRO A 122 -2.19 -5.95 -15.16
C PRO A 122 -3.14 -4.78 -14.92
N ASN A 123 -3.54 -4.58 -13.66
CA ASN A 123 -4.49 -3.55 -13.27
C ASN A 123 -3.82 -2.26 -12.79
N GLU A 124 -2.49 -2.16 -12.81
CA GLU A 124 -1.73 -1.01 -12.31
C GLU A 124 -1.58 0.11 -13.35
N TYR A 125 -1.44 1.35 -12.88
CA TYR A 125 -1.33 2.55 -13.73
C TYR A 125 -0.37 2.42 -14.90
N LEU A 126 0.80 1.80 -14.69
CA LEU A 126 1.84 1.68 -15.71
C LEU A 126 1.37 0.94 -16.96
N ARG A 127 0.39 0.05 -16.85
CA ARG A 127 -0.20 -0.64 -17.99
C ARG A 127 -1.07 0.28 -18.85
N GLN A 128 -1.62 1.34 -18.26
CA GLN A 128 -2.44 2.32 -18.97
C GLN A 128 -1.62 3.44 -19.60
N VAL A 129 -0.43 3.76 -19.06
CA VAL A 129 0.40 4.89 -19.51
C VAL A 129 0.58 4.95 -21.04
N PRO A 130 0.96 3.85 -21.74
CA PRO A 130 1.18 3.91 -23.20
C PRO A 130 -0.06 4.27 -24.03
N SER A 131 -1.27 4.12 -23.47
CA SER A 131 -2.52 4.47 -24.15
C SER A 131 -2.84 5.97 -24.09
N VAL A 132 -2.13 6.75 -23.27
CA VAL A 132 -2.36 8.19 -23.08
C VAL A 132 -1.49 8.99 -24.05
N THR A 133 -1.94 9.06 -25.30
CA THR A 133 -1.28 9.84 -26.35
C THR A 133 -1.64 11.33 -26.30
N ASP A 134 -2.88 11.65 -25.90
CA ASP A 134 -3.41 13.01 -25.77
C ASP A 134 -3.93 13.25 -24.33
N ILE A 135 -3.25 14.13 -23.59
CA ILE A 135 -3.60 14.45 -22.20
C ILE A 135 -4.91 15.25 -22.12
N PRO A 136 -5.10 16.36 -22.87
CA PRO A 136 -6.38 17.06 -22.92
C PRO A 136 -7.58 16.15 -23.19
N GLU A 137 -7.47 15.25 -24.16
CA GLU A 137 -8.56 14.34 -24.51
C GLU A 137 -8.79 13.29 -23.42
N ALA A 138 -7.72 12.73 -22.84
CA ALA A 138 -7.82 11.80 -21.73
C ALA A 138 -8.51 12.44 -20.51
N LEU A 139 -8.26 13.72 -20.24
CA LEU A 139 -8.93 14.48 -19.17
C LEU A 139 -10.39 14.74 -19.49
N ARG A 140 -10.71 15.17 -20.72
CA ARG A 140 -12.08 15.46 -21.17
C ARG A 140 -12.97 14.22 -21.13
N THR A 141 -12.41 13.06 -21.49
CA THR A 141 -13.13 11.78 -21.59
C THR A 141 -12.92 10.88 -20.36
N PHE A 142 -12.23 11.36 -19.32
CA PHE A 142 -11.86 10.51 -18.19
C PHE A 142 -13.09 9.80 -17.59
N SER A 143 -14.14 10.57 -17.26
CA SER A 143 -15.33 10.04 -16.61
C SER A 143 -16.14 9.09 -17.50
N SER A 144 -16.15 9.28 -18.83
CA SER A 144 -16.92 8.41 -19.73
C SER A 144 -16.29 7.02 -19.88
N ARG A 145 -15.02 6.88 -19.49
CA ARG A 145 -14.24 5.64 -19.57
C ARG A 145 -14.13 4.90 -18.23
N ILE A 146 -14.76 5.40 -17.15
CA ILE A 146 -14.73 4.76 -15.82
C ILE A 146 -15.56 3.47 -15.80
N LEU A 147 -16.69 3.44 -16.51
CA LEU A 147 -17.57 2.27 -16.52
C LEU A 147 -16.85 1.06 -17.10
N ASP A 148 -16.91 -0.06 -16.38
CA ASP A 148 -16.26 -1.30 -16.78
C ASP A 148 -16.96 -1.97 -17.99
N PHE A 149 -16.25 -2.88 -18.64
CA PHE A 149 -16.72 -3.67 -19.79
C PHE A 149 -17.14 -2.86 -21.03
N GLN A 150 -16.63 -1.64 -21.19
CA GLN A 150 -16.75 -0.85 -22.42
C GLN A 150 -15.48 -1.01 -23.28
N PRO A 151 -15.55 -0.80 -24.61
CA PRO A 151 -14.39 -0.95 -25.49
C PRO A 151 -13.17 -0.08 -25.12
N HIS A 152 -13.38 1.00 -24.37
CA HIS A 152 -12.35 1.98 -23.99
C HIS A 152 -12.29 2.24 -22.49
N SER A 153 -12.80 1.31 -21.68
CA SER A 153 -12.74 1.41 -20.22
C SER A 153 -11.29 1.57 -19.75
N TRP A 154 -11.12 2.39 -18.71
CA TRP A 154 -9.89 2.41 -17.93
C TRP A 154 -9.73 1.09 -17.18
N ILE A 155 -8.48 0.66 -16.98
CA ILE A 155 -8.20 -0.42 -16.03
C ILE A 155 -8.65 -0.04 -14.62
N THR A 156 -9.02 -1.03 -13.82
CA THR A 156 -9.69 -0.87 -12.52
C THR A 156 -9.00 0.16 -11.60
N HIS A 157 -7.66 0.15 -11.49
CA HIS A 157 -6.95 1.08 -10.61
C HIS A 157 -7.04 2.53 -11.10
N VAL A 158 -6.98 2.74 -12.43
CA VAL A 158 -7.15 4.09 -13.02
C VAL A 158 -8.56 4.59 -12.80
N SER A 159 -9.57 3.75 -13.00
CA SER A 159 -10.99 4.10 -12.77
C SER A 159 -11.29 4.54 -11.34
N GLY A 160 -10.52 4.06 -10.36
CA GLY A 160 -10.75 4.29 -8.93
C GLY A 160 -10.24 5.63 -8.40
N HIS A 161 -9.50 6.41 -9.19
CA HIS A 161 -8.79 7.60 -8.72
C HIS A 161 -8.90 8.79 -9.65
N PRO A 162 -8.67 10.02 -9.15
CA PRO A 162 -8.59 11.20 -10.01
C PRO A 162 -7.50 11.06 -11.08
N PRO A 163 -7.70 11.63 -12.29
CA PRO A 163 -6.79 11.46 -13.42
C PRO A 163 -5.36 11.94 -13.15
N ALA A 164 -5.18 12.87 -12.20
CA ALA A 164 -3.86 13.37 -11.82
C ALA A 164 -2.89 12.27 -11.39
N ALA A 165 -3.37 11.19 -10.75
CA ALA A 165 -2.54 10.07 -10.36
C ALA A 165 -1.94 9.35 -11.59
N LEU A 166 -2.76 9.05 -12.59
CA LEU A 166 -2.30 8.50 -13.87
C LEU A 166 -1.33 9.46 -14.57
N LEU A 167 -1.65 10.76 -14.58
CA LEU A 167 -0.82 11.76 -15.25
C LEU A 167 0.59 11.85 -14.66
N THR A 168 0.78 11.66 -13.35
CA THR A 168 2.13 11.59 -12.76
C THR A 168 3.00 10.54 -13.46
N PHE A 169 2.47 9.35 -13.69
CA PHE A 169 3.20 8.28 -14.38
C PHE A 169 3.40 8.57 -15.87
N VAL A 170 2.42 9.20 -16.54
CA VAL A 170 2.58 9.67 -17.92
C VAL A 170 3.70 10.69 -18.05
N TRP A 171 3.81 11.62 -17.09
CA TRP A 171 4.90 12.60 -17.08
C TRP A 171 6.27 11.96 -16.85
N LEU A 172 6.38 11.05 -15.87
CA LEU A 172 7.60 10.30 -15.61
C LEU A 172 8.07 9.54 -16.86
N ASP A 173 7.16 8.83 -17.53
CA ASP A 173 7.46 8.10 -18.77
C ASP A 173 7.96 9.04 -19.87
N ARG A 174 7.31 10.19 -20.06
CA ARG A 174 7.70 11.19 -21.07
C ARG A 174 9.09 11.82 -20.84
N VAL A 175 9.55 11.88 -19.59
CA VAL A 175 10.91 12.36 -19.27
C VAL A 175 11.94 11.23 -19.22
N GLY A 176 11.59 10.01 -19.64
CA GLY A 176 12.47 8.86 -19.71
C GLY A 176 12.58 8.04 -18.42
N LEU A 177 11.73 8.32 -17.42
CA LEU A 177 11.66 7.63 -16.13
C LEU A 177 10.49 6.63 -16.13
N GLY A 178 10.38 5.83 -17.19
CA GLY A 178 9.34 4.81 -17.35
C GLY A 178 9.64 3.52 -16.59
N GLY A 179 8.59 2.76 -16.26
CA GLY A 179 8.70 1.44 -15.63
C GLY A 179 8.62 1.44 -14.10
N GLY A 180 8.45 0.24 -13.53
CA GLY A 180 8.07 0.10 -12.11
C GLY A 180 9.14 0.52 -11.10
N ALA A 181 10.42 0.53 -11.47
CA ALA A 181 11.49 1.00 -10.57
C ALA A 181 11.46 2.53 -10.34
N TRP A 182 11.04 3.29 -11.35
CA TRP A 182 10.90 4.75 -11.26
C TRP A 182 9.54 5.19 -10.72
N ALA A 183 8.54 4.31 -10.83
CA ALA A 183 7.19 4.55 -10.34
C ALA A 183 7.03 4.27 -8.84
N GLY A 184 7.95 3.50 -8.24
CA GLY A 184 7.92 3.05 -6.84
C GLY A 184 8.72 3.90 -5.87
#